data_AF-A0A941W0J3-F1
#
_entry.id   AF-A0A941W0J3-F1
#
_cell.length_a   1.000
_cell.length_b   1.000
_cell.length_c   1.000
_cell.angle_alpha   90.00
_cell.angle_beta   90.00
_cell.angle_gamma   90.00
#
_symmetry.space_group_name_H-M   'P 1'
#
loop_
_entity.id
_entity.type
_entity.pdbx_description
1 polymer ?
#
loop_
_entity_poly.entity_id
_entity_poly.type
_entity_poly.pdbx_seq_one_letter_code
_entity_poly.pdbx_strand_id
1 'polypeptide(L)'
;MISLDPKAVRLGARATDKTDAIRQVGQILIDAGFIEPGYVDSLLAREKVANTFLGNGIAIPHGVPKDRELIKKTGVAVLQVPDGVEWNPGDVVHLVVGIAAKSDEHLQILTNLTDVLGDPAEAARLAHTTNAADIGQRLSTGAGPAQRPAPQPLPDDLPKYFDVAIASPHGLHARPATALVDIAKGFDATIRVRHGDRAGDAKSLIALLNLGIDSGATIRVMAEGPEADAALAALREAIEQGLEEPEEVRPAAPEGAPIAWEGPTLAGVAASPGMAVGPVWQYQRGKIVVAATARDPAAELSRLERAIEAAKRELAELHEEVKAKAGAGRAAIFKAHAEFLEDRGIIDGALELIRGDSRSAGYAWERSFMEQAKELAAQKDALLAARAVDLRDVGRRVLRLLAERIEDDPKLPDTPVILIADELSPSDTARLDPALALGICTAAGGPTSHTAIIARSLGIPAVVGAGDSVLDLADGTPIVLEAGGRAARLLPAGHHDRRGPRRGRGQHRRAAGGRQGRGGGRRGCGPLAHRVPVPGP
;
A
#
# COMPACT_ATOMS: atom_id res chain seq x y z
N MET A 1 4.98 0.99 -24.19
CA MET A 1 5.75 2.24 -24.00
C MET A 1 5.15 3.28 -24.92
N ILE A 2 4.50 4.31 -24.37
CA ILE A 2 3.92 5.39 -25.18
C ILE A 2 5.09 6.28 -25.62
N SER A 3 5.48 6.18 -26.90
CA SER A 3 6.47 7.10 -27.48
C SER A 3 5.75 8.39 -27.86
N LEU A 4 6.20 9.50 -27.30
CA LEU A 4 5.62 10.82 -27.57
C LEU A 4 6.13 11.29 -28.94
N ASP A 5 5.20 11.39 -29.90
CA ASP A 5 5.51 11.87 -31.24
C ASP A 5 6.01 13.33 -31.13
N PRO A 6 7.19 13.69 -31.69
CA PRO A 6 7.67 15.07 -31.69
C PRO A 6 6.65 16.08 -32.25
N LYS A 7 5.73 15.64 -33.13
CA LYS A 7 4.63 16.46 -33.66
C LYS A 7 3.55 16.77 -32.63
N ALA A 8 3.51 16.05 -31.52
CA ALA A 8 2.59 16.26 -30.41
C ALA A 8 3.14 17.20 -29.32
N VAL A 9 4.28 17.87 -29.57
CA VAL A 9 4.85 18.88 -28.66
C VAL A 9 4.84 20.24 -29.35
N ARG A 10 4.28 21.25 -28.69
CA ARG A 10 4.31 22.65 -29.13
C ARG A 10 5.05 23.51 -28.12
N LEU A 11 6.18 24.07 -28.53
CA LEU A 11 7.02 24.96 -27.72
C LEU A 11 6.61 26.42 -27.86
N GLY A 12 6.94 27.23 -26.83
CA GLY A 12 6.83 28.69 -26.92
C GLY A 12 5.42 29.23 -27.16
N ALA A 13 4.38 28.51 -26.73
CA ALA A 13 3.02 28.96 -26.90
C ALA A 13 2.66 30.09 -25.93
N ARG A 14 1.60 30.83 -26.26
CA ARG A 14 0.96 31.80 -25.38
C ARG A 14 -0.48 31.38 -25.18
N ALA A 15 -0.93 31.34 -23.94
CA ALA A 15 -2.33 31.10 -23.61
C ALA A 15 -2.89 32.30 -22.85
N THR A 16 -4.09 32.76 -23.22
CA THR A 16 -4.72 33.91 -22.54
C THR A 16 -5.27 33.54 -21.17
N ASP A 17 -5.76 32.31 -21.04
CA ASP A 17 -6.30 31.75 -19.81
C ASP A 17 -6.23 30.21 -19.84
N LYS A 18 -6.61 29.58 -18.72
CA LYS A 18 -6.69 28.12 -18.59
C LYS A 18 -7.55 27.45 -19.68
N THR A 19 -8.67 28.05 -20.07
CA THR A 19 -9.57 27.48 -21.08
C THR A 19 -8.90 27.46 -22.45
N ASP A 20 -8.22 28.56 -22.80
CA ASP A 20 -7.43 28.67 -24.03
C ASP A 20 -6.29 27.64 -24.05
N ALA A 21 -5.55 27.49 -22.95
CA ALA A 21 -4.49 26.49 -22.85
C ALA A 21 -5.00 25.05 -23.04
N ILE A 22 -6.16 24.70 -22.45
CA ILE A 22 -6.80 23.39 -22.63
C ILE A 22 -7.26 23.19 -24.08
N ARG A 23 -7.81 24.23 -24.73
CA ARG A 23 -8.19 24.16 -26.15
C ARG A 23 -6.97 23.98 -27.06
N GLN A 24 -5.88 24.68 -26.78
CA GLN A 24 -4.64 24.58 -27.55
C GLN A 24 -4.02 23.18 -27.45
N VAL A 25 -3.92 22.59 -26.25
CA VAL A 25 -3.41 21.21 -26.12
C VAL A 25 -4.38 20.18 -26.71
N GLY A 26 -5.70 20.43 -26.62
CA GLY A 26 -6.72 19.66 -27.31
C GLY A 26 -6.54 19.69 -28.83
N GLN A 27 -6.21 20.85 -29.40
CA GLN A 27 -5.92 20.98 -30.84
C GLN A 27 -4.69 20.16 -31.25
N ILE A 28 -3.64 20.14 -30.42
CA ILE A 28 -2.46 19.29 -30.68
C ILE A 28 -2.86 17.81 -30.70
N LEU A 29 -3.75 17.38 -29.80
CA LEU A 29 -4.27 16.01 -29.78
C LEU A 29 -5.09 15.69 -31.06
N ILE A 30 -5.86 16.65 -31.57
CA ILE A 30 -6.61 16.50 -32.84
C ILE A 30 -5.65 16.40 -34.02
N ASP A 31 -4.70 17.33 -34.12
CA ASP A 31 -3.73 17.41 -35.23
C ASP A 31 -2.85 16.15 -35.30
N ALA A 32 -2.49 15.58 -34.15
CA ALA A 32 -1.77 14.32 -34.03
C ALA A 32 -2.66 13.07 -34.25
N GLY A 33 -3.97 13.25 -34.42
CA GLY A 33 -4.95 12.20 -34.71
C GLY A 33 -5.30 11.33 -33.50
N PHE A 34 -5.13 11.82 -32.27
CA PHE A 34 -5.44 11.06 -31.05
C PHE A 34 -6.93 11.07 -30.70
N ILE A 35 -7.63 12.17 -30.97
CA ILE A 35 -9.01 12.40 -30.55
C ILE A 35 -9.89 12.97 -31.67
N GLU A 36 -11.21 12.82 -31.52
CA GLU A 36 -12.20 13.62 -32.26
C GLU A 36 -12.33 15.03 -31.65
N PRO A 37 -12.73 16.05 -32.44
CA PRO A 37 -12.86 17.43 -31.96
C PRO A 37 -13.74 17.60 -30.72
N GLY A 38 -14.80 16.80 -30.59
CA GLY A 38 -15.70 16.85 -29.42
C GLY A 38 -15.05 16.45 -28.09
N TYR A 39 -13.89 15.77 -28.11
CA TYR A 39 -13.19 15.40 -26.88
C TYR A 39 -12.55 16.61 -26.17
N VAL A 40 -12.34 17.74 -26.86
CA VAL A 40 -11.85 18.98 -26.23
C VAL A 40 -12.84 19.51 -25.19
N ASP A 41 -14.14 19.38 -25.46
CA ASP A 41 -15.18 19.74 -24.48
C ASP A 41 -15.15 18.79 -23.26
N SER A 42 -14.72 17.54 -23.46
CA SER A 42 -14.49 16.58 -22.38
C SER A 42 -13.34 16.98 -21.46
N LEU A 43 -12.23 17.47 -22.02
CA LEU A 43 -11.09 18.03 -21.25
C LEU A 43 -11.56 19.20 -20.38
N LEU A 44 -12.34 20.11 -20.95
CA LEU A 44 -12.90 21.27 -20.24
C LEU A 44 -13.93 20.85 -19.18
N ALA A 45 -14.73 19.83 -19.45
CA ALA A 45 -15.68 19.28 -18.48
C ALA A 45 -14.97 18.64 -17.29
N ARG A 46 -13.84 17.94 -17.50
CA ARG A 46 -13.03 17.37 -16.42
C ARG A 46 -12.48 18.45 -15.50
N GLU A 47 -11.92 19.52 -16.05
CA GLU A 47 -11.36 20.63 -15.27
C GLU A 47 -12.40 21.31 -14.38
N LYS A 48 -13.68 21.35 -14.79
CA LYS A 48 -14.76 21.88 -13.95
C LYS A 48 -15.10 21.00 -12.74
N VAL A 49 -14.79 19.70 -12.83
CA VAL A 49 -15.15 18.71 -11.80
C VAL A 49 -13.97 18.41 -10.88
N ALA A 50 -12.74 18.45 -11.40
CA ALA A 50 -11.52 18.19 -10.66
C ALA A 50 -10.37 19.07 -11.18
N ASN A 51 -9.61 19.66 -10.26
CA ASN A 51 -8.42 20.44 -10.60
C ASN A 51 -7.39 19.57 -11.31
N THR A 52 -6.97 19.96 -12.52
CA THR A 52 -5.94 19.23 -13.28
C THR A 52 -4.52 19.73 -13.02
N PHE A 53 -4.34 20.73 -12.15
CA PHE A 53 -3.01 21.16 -11.69
C PHE A 53 -2.36 20.10 -10.80
N LEU A 54 -1.08 19.83 -11.03
CA LEU A 54 -0.32 18.83 -10.28
C LEU A 54 0.84 19.37 -9.45
N GLY A 55 1.21 20.65 -9.59
CA GLY A 55 2.38 21.24 -8.93
C GLY A 55 3.49 21.61 -9.90
N ASN A 56 4.48 22.39 -9.41
CA ASN A 56 5.65 22.87 -10.15
C ASN A 56 5.35 23.42 -11.56
N GLY A 57 4.18 24.05 -11.73
CA GLY A 57 3.77 24.64 -13.00
C GLY A 57 3.37 23.64 -14.09
N ILE A 58 2.88 22.47 -13.72
CA ILE A 58 2.40 21.44 -14.65
C ILE A 58 0.91 21.16 -14.43
N ALA A 59 0.15 21.05 -15.52
CA ALA A 59 -1.25 20.62 -15.51
C ALA A 59 -1.51 19.46 -16.51
N ILE A 60 -2.47 18.60 -16.19
CA ILE A 60 -2.82 17.43 -16.98
C ILE A 60 -4.32 17.36 -17.31
N PRO A 61 -4.76 18.13 -18.31
CA PRO A 61 -6.11 17.98 -18.82
C PRO A 61 -6.30 16.60 -19.47
N HIS A 62 -7.30 15.87 -18.98
CA HIS A 62 -7.76 14.58 -19.51
C HIS A 62 -9.28 14.58 -19.55
N GLY A 63 -9.91 13.81 -20.44
CA GLY A 63 -11.37 13.84 -20.61
C GLY A 63 -12.10 13.11 -19.47
N VAL A 64 -13.41 13.31 -19.39
CA VAL A 64 -14.26 12.52 -18.47
C VAL A 64 -14.48 11.10 -19.00
N PRO A 65 -14.64 10.08 -18.14
CA PRO A 65 -14.69 8.67 -18.58
C PRO A 65 -15.78 8.34 -19.60
N LYS A 66 -16.93 9.03 -19.56
CA LYS A 66 -18.06 8.80 -20.47
C LYS A 66 -17.78 9.14 -21.94
N ASP A 67 -16.78 9.97 -22.23
CA ASP A 67 -16.47 10.42 -23.59
C ASP A 67 -15.29 9.67 -24.22
N ARG A 68 -14.87 8.53 -23.61
CA ARG A 68 -13.77 7.69 -24.09
C ARG A 68 -13.93 7.20 -25.54
N GLU A 69 -15.17 7.10 -26.03
CA GLU A 69 -15.48 6.72 -27.42
C GLU A 69 -14.95 7.72 -28.45
N LEU A 70 -14.72 8.98 -28.06
CA LEU A 70 -14.17 10.03 -28.91
C LEU A 70 -12.64 9.94 -29.07
N ILE A 71 -11.98 8.99 -28.40
CA ILE A 71 -10.54 8.76 -28.49
C ILE A 71 -10.27 7.80 -29.65
N LYS A 72 -9.52 8.23 -30.67
CA LYS A 72 -9.14 7.39 -31.81
C LYS A 72 -8.03 6.42 -31.42
N LYS A 73 -6.97 6.92 -30.79
CA LYS A 73 -5.81 6.16 -30.31
C LYS A 73 -5.27 6.83 -29.04
N THR A 74 -4.70 6.03 -28.13
CA THR A 74 -4.02 6.59 -26.94
C THR A 74 -2.88 7.49 -27.39
N GLY A 75 -2.73 8.66 -26.76
CA GLY A 75 -1.65 9.58 -27.04
C GLY A 75 -1.54 10.71 -26.03
N VAL A 76 -0.40 11.38 -26.08
CA VAL A 76 -0.05 12.52 -25.23
C VAL A 76 0.32 13.69 -26.12
N ALA A 77 -0.18 14.87 -25.77
CA ALA A 77 0.24 16.13 -26.34
C ALA A 77 0.79 17.05 -25.25
N VAL A 78 1.73 17.91 -25.62
CA VAL A 78 2.33 18.86 -24.70
C VAL A 78 2.31 20.26 -25.28
N LEU A 79 1.81 21.20 -24.50
CA LEU A 79 1.86 22.63 -24.77
C LEU A 79 2.76 23.28 -23.72
N GLN A 80 3.88 23.86 -24.14
CA GLN A 80 4.75 24.66 -23.29
C GLN A 80 4.34 26.13 -23.41
N VAL A 81 4.10 26.77 -22.26
CA VAL A 81 3.71 28.18 -22.12
C VAL A 81 4.76 28.89 -21.24
N PRO A 82 5.89 29.35 -21.81
CA PRO A 82 7.03 29.84 -21.00
C PRO A 82 6.68 31.00 -20.08
N ASP A 83 5.82 31.92 -20.52
CA ASP A 83 5.38 33.07 -19.73
C ASP A 83 4.41 32.69 -18.60
N GLY A 84 3.96 31.43 -18.57
CA GLY A 84 2.99 30.92 -17.63
C GLY A 84 1.56 31.32 -17.99
N VAL A 85 0.61 30.51 -17.53
CA VAL A 85 -0.82 30.82 -17.55
C VAL A 85 -1.39 30.54 -16.18
N GLU A 86 -2.17 31.47 -15.64
CA GLU A 86 -2.86 31.26 -14.36
C GLU A 86 -3.88 30.12 -14.52
N TRP A 87 -3.71 29.07 -13.71
CA TRP A 87 -4.56 27.88 -13.74
C TRP A 87 -5.65 27.95 -12.67
N ASN A 88 -5.25 28.33 -11.45
CA ASN A 88 -6.12 28.65 -10.32
C ASN A 88 -5.51 29.86 -9.58
N PRO A 89 -6.23 30.50 -8.65
CA PRO A 89 -5.68 31.61 -7.88
C PRO A 89 -4.36 31.24 -7.19
N GLY A 90 -3.24 31.79 -7.68
CA GLY A 90 -1.89 31.53 -7.19
C GLY A 90 -1.13 30.36 -7.85
N ASP A 91 -1.78 29.55 -8.68
CA ASP A 91 -1.17 28.46 -9.43
C ASP A 91 -0.88 28.91 -10.87
N VAL A 92 0.40 28.96 -11.25
CA VAL A 92 0.83 29.29 -12.62
C VAL A 92 1.37 28.05 -13.31
N VAL A 93 0.85 27.75 -14.50
CA VAL A 93 1.24 26.57 -15.31
C VAL A 93 2.08 27.00 -16.50
N HIS A 94 3.22 26.34 -16.68
CA HIS A 94 4.12 26.50 -17.81
C HIS A 94 4.13 25.31 -18.76
N LEU A 95 3.61 24.15 -18.32
CA LEU A 95 3.53 22.94 -19.12
C LEU A 95 2.15 22.29 -18.99
N VAL A 96 1.43 22.19 -20.10
CA VAL A 96 0.12 21.55 -20.16
C VAL A 96 0.25 20.23 -20.92
N VAL A 97 0.00 19.13 -20.24
CA VAL A 97 0.13 17.77 -20.78
C VAL A 97 -1.26 17.18 -21.02
N GLY A 98 -1.74 17.26 -22.26
CA GLY A 98 -3.02 16.70 -22.65
C GLY A 98 -2.93 15.20 -22.86
N ILE A 99 -3.81 14.43 -22.21
CA ILE A 99 -3.83 12.97 -22.33
C ILE A 99 -5.14 12.50 -22.96
N ALA A 100 -5.01 11.66 -23.98
CA ALA A 100 -6.08 10.86 -24.54
C ALA A 100 -5.79 9.39 -24.27
N ALA A 101 -6.53 8.73 -23.38
CA ALA A 101 -6.32 7.32 -23.04
C ALA A 101 -7.64 6.53 -23.05
N LYS A 102 -7.65 5.38 -23.74
CA LYS A 102 -8.81 4.46 -23.80
C LYS A 102 -8.97 3.60 -22.54
N SER A 103 -7.91 3.47 -21.74
CA SER A 103 -7.78 2.66 -20.53
C SER A 103 -7.03 3.45 -19.44
N ASP A 104 -6.65 2.81 -18.34
CA ASP A 104 -5.87 3.41 -17.26
C ASP A 104 -4.39 3.66 -17.62
N GLU A 105 -4.05 3.62 -18.91
CA GLU A 105 -2.74 3.98 -19.47
C GLU A 105 -2.29 5.42 -19.11
N HIS A 106 -3.21 6.30 -18.70
CA HIS A 106 -2.85 7.62 -18.18
C HIS A 106 -2.00 7.55 -16.90
N LEU A 107 -2.14 6.49 -16.08
CA LEU A 107 -1.35 6.29 -14.85
C LEU A 107 0.15 6.11 -15.14
N GLN A 108 0.49 5.53 -16.29
CA GLN A 108 1.89 5.35 -16.68
C GLN A 108 2.53 6.68 -17.08
N ILE A 109 1.76 7.60 -17.65
CA ILE A 109 2.22 8.97 -17.95
C ILE A 109 2.33 9.80 -16.66
N LEU A 110 1.39 9.63 -15.71
CA LEU A 110 1.48 10.24 -14.38
C LEU A 110 2.75 9.79 -13.64
N THR A 111 3.12 8.51 -13.77
CA THR A 111 4.37 7.96 -13.21
C THR A 111 5.61 8.67 -13.79
N ASN A 112 5.65 8.92 -15.10
CA ASN A 112 6.77 9.60 -15.75
C ASN A 112 6.87 11.08 -15.34
N LEU A 113 5.71 11.71 -15.07
CA LEU A 113 5.61 13.09 -14.62
C LEU A 113 5.91 13.26 -13.12
N THR A 114 5.85 12.19 -12.31
CA THR A 114 6.05 12.30 -10.85
C THR A 114 7.45 12.78 -10.50
N ASP A 115 8.47 12.39 -11.27
CA ASP A 115 9.85 12.85 -11.08
C ASP A 115 10.02 14.33 -11.45
N VAL A 116 9.36 14.78 -12.54
CA VAL A 116 9.40 16.19 -12.97
C VAL A 116 8.66 17.08 -11.94
N LEU A 117 7.57 16.56 -11.36
CA LEU A 117 6.86 17.20 -10.25
C LEU A 117 7.66 17.16 -8.93
N GLY A 118 8.65 16.28 -8.81
CA GLY A 118 9.54 16.19 -7.65
C GLY A 118 10.74 17.15 -7.71
N ASP A 119 11.09 17.64 -8.90
CA ASP A 119 12.26 18.48 -9.15
C ASP A 119 11.85 19.83 -9.78
N PRO A 120 11.79 20.91 -8.96
CA PRO A 120 11.48 22.25 -9.46
C PRO A 120 12.45 22.78 -10.51
N ALA A 121 13.73 22.36 -10.49
CA ALA A 121 14.72 22.78 -11.47
C ALA A 121 14.48 22.10 -12.82
N GLU A 122 14.09 20.82 -12.80
CA GLU A 122 13.67 20.08 -13.99
C GLU A 122 12.44 20.72 -14.63
N ALA A 123 11.42 21.01 -13.83
CA ALA A 123 10.19 21.66 -14.30
C ALA A 123 10.48 23.04 -14.92
N ALA A 124 11.33 23.85 -14.27
CA ALA A 124 11.77 25.12 -14.81
C ALA A 124 12.56 24.98 -16.12
N ARG A 125 13.41 23.94 -16.24
CA ARG A 125 14.12 23.67 -17.51
C ARG A 125 13.15 23.32 -18.62
N LEU A 126 12.16 22.46 -18.37
CA LEU A 126 11.16 22.08 -19.36
C LEU A 126 10.21 23.23 -19.71
N ALA A 127 9.96 24.15 -18.78
CA ALA A 127 9.19 25.37 -19.04
C ALA A 127 9.85 26.30 -20.08
N HIS A 128 11.18 26.26 -20.20
CA HIS A 128 11.96 27.17 -21.04
C HIS A 128 12.83 26.49 -22.11
N THR A 129 12.78 25.16 -22.23
CA THR A 129 13.55 24.47 -23.28
C THR A 129 13.10 24.91 -24.67
N THR A 130 14.06 25.01 -25.58
CA THR A 130 13.84 25.29 -27.00
C THR A 130 13.84 24.01 -27.85
N ASN A 131 14.03 22.84 -27.22
CA ASN A 131 14.10 21.55 -27.89
C ASN A 131 12.92 20.64 -27.49
N ALA A 132 12.03 20.35 -28.45
CA ALA A 132 10.84 19.54 -28.21
C ALA A 132 11.20 18.09 -27.82
N ALA A 133 12.38 17.62 -28.24
CA ALA A 133 12.88 16.30 -27.87
C ALA A 133 13.19 16.21 -26.37
N ASP A 134 13.54 17.30 -25.68
CA ASP A 134 13.81 17.27 -24.23
C ASP A 134 12.53 16.89 -23.46
N ILE A 135 11.41 17.51 -23.84
CA ILE A 135 10.08 17.20 -23.30
C ILE A 135 9.65 15.79 -23.70
N GLY A 136 9.76 15.46 -24.99
CA GLY A 136 9.36 14.15 -25.51
C GLY A 136 10.15 13.01 -24.87
N GLN A 137 11.47 13.16 -24.72
CA GLN A 137 12.35 12.19 -24.09
C GLN A 137 12.00 12.05 -22.61
N ARG A 138 11.89 13.16 -21.87
CA ARG A 138 11.59 13.10 -20.42
C ARG A 138 10.22 12.48 -20.12
N LEU A 139 9.23 12.73 -20.96
CA LEU A 139 7.88 12.20 -20.77
C LEU A 139 7.70 10.77 -21.34
N SER A 140 8.52 10.35 -22.32
CA SER A 140 8.48 8.99 -22.89
C SER A 140 9.35 8.00 -22.12
N THR A 141 10.50 8.45 -21.60
CA THR A 141 11.34 7.66 -20.71
C THR A 141 10.85 7.91 -19.29
N GLY A 142 9.93 7.10 -18.79
CA GLY A 142 9.86 6.87 -17.35
C GLY A 142 11.24 6.43 -16.92
N ALA A 143 11.92 7.25 -16.12
CA ALA A 143 13.33 7.14 -15.77
C ALA A 143 14.12 6.13 -16.64
N GLY A 144 14.61 6.55 -17.82
CA GLY A 144 15.98 6.15 -18.12
C GLY A 144 16.77 6.62 -16.91
N PRO A 145 17.49 5.73 -16.20
CA PRO A 145 17.82 5.90 -14.79
C PRO A 145 18.22 7.35 -14.58
N ALA A 146 17.43 8.09 -13.78
CA ALA A 146 17.94 9.26 -13.08
C ALA A 146 19.33 8.82 -12.64
N GLN A 147 20.38 9.55 -13.04
CA GLN A 147 21.76 9.14 -12.79
C GLN A 147 21.80 8.57 -11.38
N ARG A 148 21.74 7.23 -11.30
CA ARG A 148 22.16 6.53 -10.11
C ARG A 148 23.54 7.12 -9.92
N PRO A 149 23.97 7.41 -8.68
CA PRO A 149 25.40 7.39 -8.43
C PRO A 149 25.91 6.19 -9.21
N ALA A 150 26.77 6.42 -10.22
CA ALA A 150 27.20 5.39 -11.17
C ALA A 150 27.37 4.10 -10.35
N PRO A 151 26.76 2.95 -10.74
CA PRO A 151 26.61 1.79 -9.86
C PRO A 151 27.91 1.70 -9.10
N GLN A 152 27.86 1.99 -7.80
CA GLN A 152 29.08 1.97 -7.00
C GLN A 152 29.67 0.61 -7.35
N PRO A 153 30.93 0.54 -7.83
CA PRO A 153 31.51 -0.74 -8.19
C PRO A 153 31.18 -1.67 -7.05
N LEU A 154 30.46 -2.77 -7.37
CA LEU A 154 29.98 -3.71 -6.37
C LEU A 154 31.13 -3.88 -5.39
N PRO A 155 30.99 -3.44 -4.13
CA PRO A 155 32.14 -3.46 -3.25
C PRO A 155 32.60 -4.91 -3.20
N ASP A 156 33.90 -5.12 -3.45
CA ASP A 156 34.49 -6.44 -3.67
C ASP A 156 33.92 -7.46 -2.69
N ASP A 157 33.73 -8.71 -3.16
CA ASP A 157 33.29 -9.80 -2.30
C ASP A 157 34.13 -9.78 -1.01
N LEU A 158 33.45 -9.76 0.15
CA LEU A 158 34.16 -9.71 1.44
C LEU A 158 35.01 -10.97 1.58
N PRO A 159 36.17 -10.89 2.26
CA PRO A 159 37.20 -11.94 2.24
C PRO A 159 36.71 -13.31 2.71
N LYS A 160 35.63 -13.36 3.49
CA LYS A 160 35.02 -14.59 3.99
C LYS A 160 33.60 -14.71 3.46
N TYR A 161 33.30 -15.84 2.82
CA TYR A 161 31.99 -16.07 2.24
C TYR A 161 31.62 -17.55 2.17
N PHE A 162 30.34 -17.81 1.96
CA PHE A 162 29.84 -19.10 1.49
C PHE A 162 28.64 -18.93 0.55
N ASP A 163 28.48 -19.92 -0.33
CA ASP A 163 27.34 -20.00 -1.23
C ASP A 163 26.34 -21.04 -0.69
N VAL A 164 25.05 -20.71 -0.74
CA VAL A 164 23.96 -21.57 -0.27
C VAL A 164 22.71 -21.37 -1.11
N ALA A 165 21.93 -22.43 -1.31
CA ALA A 165 20.64 -22.35 -1.97
C ALA A 165 19.52 -22.10 -0.95
N ILE A 166 18.61 -21.15 -1.24
CA ILE A 166 17.43 -20.92 -0.40
C ILE A 166 16.39 -21.99 -0.69
N ALA A 167 16.16 -22.89 0.27
CA ALA A 167 15.20 -23.98 0.13
C ALA A 167 13.74 -23.59 0.44
N SER A 168 13.48 -22.39 0.98
CA SER A 168 12.13 -21.96 1.34
C SER A 168 11.20 -21.90 0.10
N PRO A 169 9.94 -22.39 0.17
CA PRO A 169 9.02 -22.44 -0.97
C PRO A 169 8.69 -21.08 -1.61
N HIS A 170 8.90 -19.99 -0.87
CA HIS A 170 8.60 -18.62 -1.28
C HIS A 170 9.84 -17.73 -1.36
N GLY A 171 11.05 -18.31 -1.36
CA GLY A 171 12.31 -17.55 -1.41
C GLY A 171 12.60 -16.75 -0.12
N LEU A 172 13.46 -15.73 -0.20
CA LEU A 172 13.82 -14.89 0.95
C LEU A 172 12.80 -13.75 1.16
N HIS A 173 11.56 -14.12 1.51
CA HIS A 173 10.50 -13.16 1.86
C HIS A 173 10.61 -12.65 3.31
N ALA A 174 9.70 -11.75 3.74
CA ALA A 174 9.82 -11.03 5.02
C ALA A 174 10.12 -11.89 6.25
N ARG A 175 9.57 -13.10 6.35
CA ARG A 175 9.75 -13.97 7.53
C ARG A 175 11.13 -14.63 7.61
N PRO A 176 11.60 -15.38 6.59
CA PRO A 176 12.98 -15.89 6.59
C PRO A 176 14.01 -14.76 6.52
N ALA A 177 13.69 -13.63 5.87
CA ALA A 177 14.53 -12.44 5.88
C ALA A 177 14.65 -11.83 7.30
N THR A 178 13.56 -11.72 8.08
CA THR A 178 13.60 -11.29 9.48
C THR A 178 14.47 -12.23 10.33
N ALA A 179 14.33 -13.54 10.19
CA ALA A 179 15.17 -14.49 10.92
C ALA A 179 16.66 -14.31 10.59
N LEU A 180 16.98 -14.05 9.33
CA LEU A 180 18.34 -13.79 8.87
C LEU A 180 18.89 -12.47 9.45
N VAL A 181 18.07 -11.40 9.46
CA VAL A 181 18.41 -10.10 10.05
C VAL A 181 18.62 -10.20 11.56
N ASP A 182 17.75 -10.92 12.28
CA ASP A 182 17.85 -11.14 13.73
C ASP A 182 19.20 -11.77 14.08
N ILE A 183 19.61 -12.79 13.32
CA ILE A 183 20.91 -13.45 13.49
C ILE A 183 22.05 -12.49 13.13
N ALA A 184 21.97 -11.82 11.98
CA ALA A 184 23.03 -10.92 11.50
C ALA A 184 23.31 -9.75 12.46
N LYS A 185 22.26 -9.17 13.07
CA LYS A 185 22.37 -8.09 14.07
C LYS A 185 23.08 -8.53 15.36
N GLY A 186 23.08 -9.82 15.67
CA GLY A 186 23.73 -10.38 16.86
C GLY A 186 25.26 -10.35 16.83
N PHE A 187 25.87 -9.99 15.70
CA PHE A 187 27.32 -10.02 15.52
C PHE A 187 27.90 -8.64 15.20
N ASP A 188 29.05 -8.33 15.79
CA ASP A 188 29.93 -7.23 15.39
C ASP A 188 30.73 -7.59 14.13
N ALA A 189 30.00 -7.64 13.02
CA ALA A 189 30.55 -7.86 11.68
C ALA A 189 29.75 -7.08 10.63
N THR A 190 30.42 -6.67 9.56
CA THR A 190 29.77 -6.26 8.31
C THR A 190 29.37 -7.52 7.57
N ILE A 191 28.08 -7.68 7.27
CA ILE A 191 27.54 -8.90 6.64
C ILE A 191 26.76 -8.49 5.40
N ARG A 192 27.02 -9.15 4.26
CA ARG A 192 26.36 -8.88 2.98
C ARG A 192 25.82 -10.14 2.36
N VAL A 193 24.66 -10.03 1.71
CA VAL A 193 24.07 -11.08 0.89
C VAL A 193 24.08 -10.64 -0.56
N ARG A 194 24.57 -11.49 -1.45
CA ARG A 194 24.61 -11.26 -2.90
C ARG A 194 23.76 -12.28 -3.64
N HIS A 195 22.98 -11.80 -4.60
CA HIS A 195 22.20 -12.59 -5.55
C HIS A 195 22.41 -12.00 -6.95
N GLY A 196 23.08 -12.77 -7.83
CA GLY A 196 23.48 -12.28 -9.15
C GLY A 196 24.41 -11.08 -9.08
N ASP A 197 23.99 -9.98 -9.72
CA ASP A 197 24.67 -8.68 -9.80
C ASP A 197 24.26 -7.71 -8.68
N ARG A 198 23.47 -8.16 -7.70
CA ARG A 198 22.94 -7.33 -6.62
C ARG A 198 23.44 -7.80 -5.27
N ALA A 199 23.79 -6.87 -4.40
CA ALA A 199 24.16 -7.14 -3.01
C ALA A 199 23.40 -6.23 -2.05
N GLY A 200 23.08 -6.75 -0.87
CA GLY A 200 22.37 -6.04 0.19
C GLY A 200 23.02 -6.32 1.55
N ASP A 201 22.89 -5.36 2.47
CA ASP A 201 23.31 -5.54 3.86
C ASP A 201 22.40 -6.57 4.53
N ALA A 202 22.99 -7.59 5.16
CA ALA A 202 22.23 -8.63 5.85
C ALA A 202 21.55 -8.14 7.14
N LYS A 203 21.94 -6.97 7.65
CA LYS A 203 21.30 -6.28 8.78
C LYS A 203 20.16 -5.36 8.36
N SER A 204 19.92 -5.19 7.06
CA SER A 204 18.78 -4.44 6.51
C SER A 204 17.77 -5.39 5.90
N LEU A 205 16.59 -5.47 6.52
CA LEU A 205 15.49 -6.26 6.00
C LEU A 205 15.09 -5.81 4.59
N ILE A 206 15.05 -4.50 4.35
CA ILE A 206 14.65 -3.95 3.04
C ILE A 206 15.71 -4.27 1.99
N ALA A 207 17.00 -4.17 2.32
CA ALA A 207 18.06 -4.53 1.39
C ALA A 207 17.96 -6.00 0.96
N LEU A 208 17.67 -6.91 1.88
CA LEU A 208 17.46 -8.33 1.58
C LEU A 208 16.21 -8.57 0.72
N LEU A 209 15.07 -7.95 1.07
CA LEU A 209 13.83 -8.09 0.29
C LEU A 209 14.00 -7.55 -1.13
N ASN A 210 14.74 -6.45 -1.27
CA ASN A 210 15.02 -5.86 -2.56
C ASN A 210 15.82 -6.80 -3.47
N LEU A 211 16.61 -7.76 -2.96
CA LEU A 211 17.38 -8.70 -3.79
C LEU A 211 16.50 -9.63 -4.64
N GLY A 212 15.21 -9.78 -4.31
CA GLY A 212 14.27 -10.61 -5.07
C GLY A 212 14.75 -12.05 -5.22
N ILE A 213 15.14 -12.67 -4.10
CA ILE A 213 15.69 -14.03 -4.08
C ILE A 213 14.53 -15.03 -4.10
N ASP A 214 14.37 -15.73 -5.23
CA ASP A 214 13.35 -16.76 -5.42
C ASP A 214 13.71 -18.08 -4.72
N SER A 215 12.73 -18.99 -4.61
CA SER A 215 12.96 -20.35 -4.13
C SER A 215 13.98 -21.08 -5.02
N GLY A 216 14.94 -21.76 -4.39
CA GLY A 216 16.03 -22.47 -5.06
C GLY A 216 17.16 -21.59 -5.58
N ALA A 217 17.06 -20.26 -5.43
CA ALA A 217 18.14 -19.35 -5.83
C ALA A 217 19.39 -19.55 -4.97
N THR A 218 20.56 -19.50 -5.61
CA THR A 218 21.86 -19.54 -4.92
C THR A 218 22.25 -18.12 -4.52
N ILE A 219 22.51 -17.92 -3.24
CA ILE A 219 23.00 -16.67 -2.69
C ILE A 219 24.41 -16.83 -2.16
N ARG A 220 25.16 -15.73 -2.16
CA ARG A 220 26.47 -15.64 -1.50
C ARG A 220 26.33 -14.80 -0.23
N VAL A 221 26.60 -15.39 0.92
CA VAL A 221 26.64 -14.69 2.21
C VAL A 221 28.10 -14.41 2.55
N MET A 222 28.43 -13.16 2.84
CA MET A 222 29.79 -12.69 3.04
C MET A 222 29.89 -11.88 4.32
N ALA A 223 31.03 -11.95 5.01
CA ALA A 223 31.24 -11.18 6.22
C ALA A 223 32.69 -10.69 6.37
N GLU A 224 32.85 -9.55 7.04
CA GLU A 224 34.12 -8.97 7.46
C GLU A 224 33.98 -8.37 8.85
N GLY A 225 35.03 -8.48 9.67
CA GLY A 225 35.07 -7.94 11.03
C GLY A 225 35.44 -8.97 12.08
N PRO A 226 35.48 -8.55 13.37
CA PRO A 226 35.90 -9.37 14.50
C PRO A 226 35.16 -10.71 14.61
N GLU A 227 33.84 -10.71 14.33
CA GLU A 227 32.98 -11.90 14.49
C GLU A 227 32.55 -12.54 13.16
N ALA A 228 33.26 -12.26 12.06
CA ALA A 228 32.87 -12.71 10.72
C ALA A 228 32.70 -14.24 10.59
N ASP A 229 33.60 -15.05 11.18
CA ASP A 229 33.49 -16.52 11.09
C ASP A 229 32.29 -17.05 11.88
N ALA A 230 32.04 -16.49 13.07
CA ALA A 230 30.91 -16.86 13.92
C ALA A 230 29.58 -16.49 13.26
N ALA A 231 29.51 -15.29 12.66
CA ALA A 231 28.34 -14.83 11.92
C ALA A 231 28.02 -15.74 10.72
N LEU A 232 29.03 -16.10 9.92
CA LEU A 232 28.84 -16.98 8.76
C LEU A 232 28.42 -18.39 9.17
N ALA A 233 28.95 -18.92 10.27
CA ALA A 233 28.55 -20.23 10.79
C ALA A 233 27.08 -20.25 11.23
N ALA A 234 26.65 -19.24 12.01
CA ALA A 234 25.27 -19.14 12.48
C ALA A 234 24.27 -18.93 11.33
N LEU A 235 24.61 -18.07 10.36
CA LEU A 235 23.77 -17.81 9.20
C LEU A 235 23.66 -19.06 8.30
N ARG A 236 24.74 -19.81 8.12
CA ARG A 236 24.71 -21.09 7.37
C ARG A 236 23.75 -22.06 8.03
N GLU A 237 23.91 -22.29 9.33
CA GLU A 237 23.08 -23.23 10.07
C GLU A 237 21.59 -22.87 9.98
N ALA A 238 21.24 -21.59 10.14
CA ALA A 238 19.86 -21.14 10.07
C ALA A 238 19.24 -21.32 8.67
N ILE A 239 20.01 -21.04 7.61
CA ILE A 239 19.56 -21.24 6.22
C ILE A 239 19.36 -22.73 5.92
N GLU A 240 20.27 -23.59 6.39
CA GLU A 240 20.17 -25.06 6.22
C GLU A 240 18.99 -25.66 7.01
N GLN A 241 18.63 -25.06 8.15
CA GLN A 241 17.45 -25.44 8.94
C GLN A 241 16.12 -24.89 8.40
N GLY A 242 16.15 -24.15 7.28
CA GLY A 242 14.96 -23.73 6.53
C GLY A 242 14.29 -22.44 6.99
N LEU A 243 14.83 -21.74 7.99
CA LEU A 243 14.36 -20.41 8.45
C LEU A 243 12.86 -20.32 8.82
N GLU A 244 12.17 -21.45 9.03
CA GLU A 244 10.71 -21.52 9.17
C GLU A 244 10.25 -22.14 10.52
N GLU A 245 9.12 -21.63 11.03
CA GLU A 245 8.29 -22.28 12.07
C GLU A 245 6.93 -22.67 11.43
N PRO A 246 6.27 -23.76 11.88
CA PRO A 246 5.21 -24.44 11.13
C PRO A 246 4.02 -23.57 10.72
N GLU A 247 3.52 -23.83 9.51
CA GLU A 247 2.36 -23.18 8.88
C GLU A 247 1.04 -23.68 9.52
N GLU A 248 0.18 -22.77 9.98
CA GLU A 248 -1.18 -23.14 10.37
C GLU A 248 -2.07 -23.35 9.14
N VAL A 249 -2.62 -24.55 9.03
CA VAL A 249 -3.47 -25.02 7.94
C VAL A 249 -4.77 -24.20 7.83
N ARG A 250 -5.07 -23.81 6.60
CA ARG A 250 -6.30 -23.11 6.18
C ARG A 250 -7.55 -23.98 6.34
N PRO A 251 -8.61 -23.53 7.02
CA PRO A 251 -9.95 -24.06 6.79
C PRO A 251 -10.58 -23.35 5.58
N ALA A 252 -11.16 -24.12 4.66
CA ALA A 252 -12.01 -23.58 3.62
C ALA A 252 -13.32 -23.06 4.23
N ALA A 253 -13.72 -21.84 3.86
CA ALA A 253 -14.99 -21.26 4.28
C ALA A 253 -16.18 -21.97 3.58
N PRO A 254 -17.31 -22.16 4.27
CA PRO A 254 -18.50 -22.74 3.65
C PRO A 254 -19.12 -21.77 2.63
N GLU A 255 -19.49 -22.29 1.45
CA GLU A 255 -20.24 -21.55 0.43
C GLU A 255 -21.69 -21.31 0.90
N GLY A 256 -22.08 -20.04 0.98
CA GLY A 256 -23.47 -19.63 1.15
C GLY A 256 -24.24 -19.64 -0.17
N ALA A 257 -25.54 -19.93 -0.12
CA ALA A 257 -26.41 -19.91 -1.30
C ALA A 257 -26.65 -18.46 -1.79
N PRO A 258 -26.67 -18.20 -3.11
CA PRO A 258 -26.80 -16.86 -3.66
C PRO A 258 -28.18 -16.24 -3.38
N ILE A 259 -28.18 -14.94 -3.06
CA ILE A 259 -29.39 -14.14 -2.89
C ILE A 259 -29.83 -13.57 -4.24
N ALA A 260 -31.13 -13.64 -4.56
CA ALA A 260 -31.69 -12.96 -5.72
C ALA A 260 -31.83 -11.45 -5.41
N TRP A 261 -31.13 -10.61 -6.18
CA TRP A 261 -31.16 -9.15 -6.07
C TRP A 261 -31.32 -8.51 -7.46
N GLU A 262 -32.18 -7.50 -7.55
CA GLU A 262 -32.44 -6.72 -8.76
C GLU A 262 -32.01 -5.26 -8.52
N GLY A 263 -30.74 -4.95 -8.78
CA GLY A 263 -30.16 -3.60 -8.64
C GLY A 263 -28.65 -3.58 -8.93
N PRO A 264 -28.02 -2.39 -8.99
CA PRO A 264 -26.60 -2.27 -9.31
C PRO A 264 -25.73 -2.97 -8.25
N THR A 265 -24.67 -3.64 -8.69
CA THR A 265 -23.72 -4.36 -7.85
C THR A 265 -22.30 -3.90 -8.13
N LEU A 266 -21.55 -3.50 -7.11
CA LEU A 266 -20.12 -3.26 -7.20
C LEU A 266 -19.38 -4.58 -6.93
N ALA A 267 -18.53 -4.99 -7.87
CA ALA A 267 -17.77 -6.23 -7.79
C ALA A 267 -16.52 -6.05 -6.92
N GLY A 268 -16.06 -7.15 -6.31
CA GLY A 268 -14.85 -7.19 -5.48
C GLY A 268 -14.54 -8.63 -5.09
N VAL A 269 -13.39 -8.83 -4.43
CA VAL A 269 -12.90 -10.14 -4.00
C VAL A 269 -13.32 -10.41 -2.56
N ALA A 270 -13.98 -11.53 -2.31
CA ALA A 270 -14.32 -11.95 -0.95
C ALA A 270 -13.05 -12.28 -0.16
N ALA A 271 -12.74 -11.44 0.83
CA ALA A 271 -11.60 -11.58 1.72
C ALA A 271 -11.99 -12.35 2.99
N SER A 272 -13.10 -12.02 3.63
CA SER A 272 -13.60 -12.71 4.83
C SER A 272 -15.08 -13.03 4.65
N PRO A 273 -15.49 -14.30 4.80
CA PRO A 273 -16.83 -14.72 4.46
C PRO A 273 -17.90 -14.14 5.38
N GLY A 274 -19.07 -13.80 4.84
CA GLY A 274 -20.22 -13.42 5.64
C GLY A 274 -21.12 -12.39 4.97
N MET A 275 -22.12 -11.92 5.72
CA MET A 275 -23.06 -10.91 5.26
C MET A 275 -23.29 -9.87 6.34
N ALA A 276 -23.19 -8.60 5.96
CA ALA A 276 -23.42 -7.46 6.82
C ALA A 276 -24.42 -6.49 6.17
N VAL A 277 -25.20 -5.79 7.00
CA VAL A 277 -26.12 -4.74 6.54
C VAL A 277 -25.95 -3.54 7.45
N GLY A 278 -25.65 -2.38 6.88
CA GLY A 278 -25.38 -1.18 7.64
C GLY A 278 -25.17 0.04 6.77
N PRO A 279 -25.15 1.24 7.37
CA PRO A 279 -24.76 2.45 6.67
C PRO A 279 -23.27 2.42 6.31
N VAL A 280 -22.92 2.99 5.15
CA VAL A 280 -21.54 3.27 4.73
C VAL A 280 -20.91 4.27 5.70
N TRP A 281 -19.66 4.01 6.04
CA TRP A 281 -18.76 5.00 6.61
C TRP A 281 -17.43 4.95 5.88
N GLN A 282 -17.06 6.05 5.23
CA GLN A 282 -15.78 6.19 4.57
C GLN A 282 -14.69 6.45 5.61
N TYR A 283 -13.79 5.48 5.76
CA TYR A 283 -12.58 5.63 6.53
C TYR A 283 -11.47 6.15 5.61
N GLN A 284 -11.06 7.39 5.85
CA GLN A 284 -9.86 7.99 5.28
C GLN A 284 -8.84 8.20 6.40
N ARG A 285 -7.56 8.27 6.10
CA ARG A 285 -6.58 8.61 7.15
C ARG A 285 -6.39 10.11 7.20
N GLY A 286 -6.31 10.65 8.42
CA GLY A 286 -5.91 12.03 8.61
C GLY A 286 -4.56 12.34 7.95
N LYS A 287 -4.44 13.56 7.44
CA LYS A 287 -3.21 14.07 6.86
C LYS A 287 -2.28 14.47 8.01
N ILE A 288 -1.13 13.81 8.08
CA ILE A 288 -0.10 14.13 9.06
C ILE A 288 0.71 15.31 8.54
N VAL A 289 0.73 16.41 9.30
CA VAL A 289 1.46 17.62 8.92
C VAL A 289 2.74 17.71 9.76
N VAL A 290 3.86 17.87 9.07
CA VAL A 290 5.20 18.05 9.64
C VAL A 290 5.86 19.28 9.03
N ALA A 291 6.69 19.99 9.78
CA ALA A 291 7.51 21.06 9.23
C ALA A 291 8.46 20.51 8.16
N ALA A 292 8.74 21.27 7.10
CA ALA A 292 9.69 20.85 6.06
C ALA A 292 11.17 20.98 6.50
N THR A 293 11.47 21.92 7.38
CA THR A 293 12.83 22.30 7.79
C THR A 293 12.90 22.57 9.28
N ALA A 294 14.08 22.38 9.87
CA ALA A 294 14.36 22.70 11.27
C ALA A 294 15.71 23.40 11.40
N ARG A 295 15.90 24.15 12.49
CA ARG A 295 17.13 24.94 12.71
C ARG A 295 18.21 24.19 13.50
N ASP A 296 17.81 23.19 14.28
CA ASP A 296 18.71 22.43 15.14
C ASP A 296 18.68 20.94 14.76
N PRO A 297 19.63 20.50 13.92
CA PRO A 297 19.74 19.09 13.54
C PRO A 297 19.89 18.16 14.75
N ALA A 298 20.59 18.56 15.81
CA ALA A 298 20.81 17.69 16.97
C ALA A 298 19.50 17.44 17.73
N ALA A 299 18.68 18.48 17.90
CA ALA A 299 17.35 18.34 18.50
C ALA A 299 16.43 17.43 17.67
N GLU A 300 16.46 17.55 16.34
CA GLU A 300 15.65 16.71 15.43
C GLU A 300 16.11 15.25 15.44
N LEU A 301 17.42 14.99 15.51
CA LEU A 301 17.95 13.63 15.66
C LEU A 301 17.40 12.95 16.92
N SER A 302 17.51 13.63 18.08
CA SER A 302 16.94 13.10 19.32
C SER A 302 15.41 12.98 19.29
N ARG A 303 14.72 13.83 18.53
CA ARG A 303 13.26 13.74 18.33
C ARG A 303 12.90 12.51 17.53
N LEU A 304 13.63 12.23 16.45
CA LEU A 304 13.45 11.03 15.62
C LEU A 304 13.68 9.75 16.43
N GLU A 305 14.80 9.66 17.15
CA GLU A 305 15.13 8.50 17.99
C GLU A 305 14.02 8.21 19.02
N ARG A 306 13.53 9.25 19.72
CA ARG A 306 12.43 9.10 20.68
C ARG A 306 11.13 8.62 20.01
N ALA A 307 10.83 9.11 18.81
CA ALA A 307 9.64 8.71 18.07
C ALA A 307 9.71 7.25 17.59
N ILE A 308 10.88 6.80 17.12
CA ILE A 308 11.12 5.40 16.75
C ILE A 308 10.93 4.49 17.96
N GLU A 309 11.55 4.82 19.09
CA GLU A 309 11.43 4.01 20.32
C GLU A 309 10.00 3.98 20.89
N ALA A 310 9.26 5.08 20.76
CA ALA A 310 7.84 5.11 21.11
C ALA A 310 6.99 4.24 20.15
N ALA A 311 7.23 4.30 18.84
CA ALA A 311 6.54 3.46 17.87
C ALA A 311 6.82 1.96 18.08
N LYS A 312 8.05 1.59 18.45
CA LYS A 312 8.40 0.20 18.82
C LYS A 312 7.58 -0.30 20.00
N ARG A 313 7.44 0.51 21.06
CA ARG A 313 6.58 0.18 22.21
C ARG A 313 5.13 -0.02 21.79
N GLU A 314 4.58 0.88 20.97
CA GLU A 314 3.21 0.73 20.47
C GLU A 314 3.00 -0.54 19.63
N LEU A 315 4.01 -0.98 18.86
CA LEU A 315 3.96 -2.23 18.10
C LEU A 315 4.04 -3.46 19.01
N ALA A 316 4.85 -3.41 20.07
CA ALA A 316 4.94 -4.48 21.06
C ALA A 316 3.63 -4.66 21.84
N GLU A 317 2.99 -3.56 22.22
CA GLU A 317 1.66 -3.59 22.86
C GLU A 317 0.60 -4.19 21.93
N LEU A 318 0.58 -3.75 20.66
CA LEU A 318 -0.34 -4.28 19.66
C LEU A 318 -0.10 -5.77 19.37
N HIS A 319 1.16 -6.20 19.38
CA HIS A 319 1.53 -7.62 19.25
C HIS A 319 0.89 -8.45 20.36
N GLU A 320 1.07 -8.06 21.63
CA GLU A 320 0.51 -8.81 22.76
C GLU A 320 -1.02 -8.80 22.77
N GLU A 321 -1.66 -7.68 22.38
CA GLU A 321 -3.12 -7.60 22.25
C GLU A 321 -3.65 -8.58 21.19
N VAL A 322 -3.06 -8.57 19.99
CA VAL A 322 -3.48 -9.46 18.90
C VAL A 322 -3.16 -10.91 19.21
N LYS A 323 -2.03 -11.19 19.88
CA LYS A 323 -1.68 -12.53 20.35
C LYS A 323 -2.71 -13.09 21.31
N ALA A 324 -3.19 -12.28 22.26
CA ALA A 324 -4.22 -12.67 23.21
C ALA A 324 -5.58 -12.93 22.53
N LYS A 325 -5.97 -12.12 21.54
CA LYS A 325 -7.27 -12.22 20.86
C LYS A 325 -7.30 -13.26 19.73
N ALA A 326 -6.21 -13.39 18.98
CA ALA A 326 -6.18 -14.04 17.68
C ALA A 326 -5.01 -15.03 17.49
N GLY A 327 -4.13 -15.20 18.49
CA GLY A 327 -3.05 -16.20 18.51
C GLY A 327 -1.69 -15.70 17.99
N ALA A 328 -0.63 -16.45 18.32
CA ALA A 328 0.77 -16.06 18.08
C ALA A 328 1.13 -15.93 16.60
N GLY A 329 0.62 -16.82 15.72
CA GLY A 329 0.92 -16.76 14.29
C GLY A 329 0.45 -15.47 13.61
N ARG A 330 -0.70 -14.91 14.04
CA ARG A 330 -1.22 -13.63 13.53
C ARG A 330 -0.49 -12.43 14.12
N ALA A 331 -0.09 -12.52 15.38
CA ALA A 331 0.67 -11.47 16.04
C ALA A 331 2.09 -11.32 15.48
N ALA A 332 2.67 -12.39 14.91
CA ALA A 332 4.01 -12.39 14.32
C ALA A 332 4.23 -11.31 13.24
N ILE A 333 3.16 -10.85 12.59
CA ILE A 333 3.21 -9.73 11.62
C ILE A 333 3.79 -8.47 12.28
N PHE A 334 3.43 -8.17 13.53
CA PHE A 334 3.91 -6.98 14.24
C PHE A 334 5.37 -7.10 14.67
N LYS A 335 5.92 -8.32 14.79
CA LYS A 335 7.36 -8.52 14.99
C LYS A 335 8.12 -8.07 13.73
N ALA A 336 7.67 -8.50 12.55
CA ALA A 336 8.25 -8.04 11.27
C ALA A 336 8.11 -6.52 11.07
N HIS A 337 6.99 -5.92 11.51
CA HIS A 337 6.85 -4.47 11.50
C HIS A 337 7.87 -3.75 12.38
N ALA A 338 8.19 -4.30 13.55
CA ALA A 338 9.21 -3.72 14.43
C ALA A 338 10.60 -3.72 13.77
N GLU A 339 10.92 -4.73 12.96
CA GLU A 339 12.19 -4.79 12.22
C GLU A 339 12.35 -3.65 11.21
N PHE A 340 11.26 -3.20 10.58
CA PHE A 340 11.34 -2.03 9.68
C PHE A 340 11.75 -0.75 10.43
N LEU A 341 11.43 -0.61 11.72
CA LEU A 341 11.84 0.55 12.52
C LEU A 341 13.33 0.56 12.85
N GLU A 342 14.02 -0.55 12.63
CA GLU A 342 15.45 -0.71 12.87
C GLU A 342 16.25 -0.78 11.57
N ASP A 343 15.58 -0.67 10.42
CA ASP A 343 16.23 -0.77 9.14
C ASP A 343 17.17 0.41 8.91
N ARG A 344 18.46 0.09 8.76
CA ARG A 344 19.54 1.07 8.56
C ARG A 344 19.33 1.92 7.30
N GLY A 345 18.71 1.38 6.24
CA GLY A 345 18.44 2.14 5.03
C GLY A 345 17.49 3.30 5.28
N ILE A 346 16.42 3.07 6.05
CA ILE A 346 15.47 4.15 6.40
C ILE A 346 16.12 5.13 7.37
N ILE A 347 16.77 4.61 8.42
CA ILE A 347 17.36 5.43 9.46
C ILE A 347 18.45 6.32 8.87
N ASP A 348 19.45 5.72 8.20
CA ASP A 348 20.58 6.46 7.65
C ASP A 348 20.14 7.49 6.60
N GLY A 349 19.15 7.16 5.76
CA GLY A 349 18.55 8.13 4.82
C GLY A 349 17.86 9.31 5.51
N ALA A 350 17.17 9.08 6.63
CA ALA A 350 16.59 10.16 7.42
C ALA A 350 17.68 10.99 8.14
N LEU A 351 18.72 10.34 8.67
CA LEU A 351 19.85 11.02 9.31
C LEU A 351 20.61 11.93 8.34
N GLU A 352 20.78 11.50 7.09
CA GLU A 352 21.42 12.28 6.03
C GLU A 352 20.64 13.57 5.74
N LEU A 353 19.32 13.47 5.55
CA LEU A 353 18.46 14.63 5.31
C LEU A 353 18.42 15.62 6.48
N ILE A 354 18.47 15.13 7.72
CA ILE A 354 18.49 16.00 8.92
C ILE A 354 19.82 16.75 9.01
N ARG A 355 20.95 16.05 8.83
CA ARG A 355 22.29 16.61 9.00
C ARG A 355 22.75 17.45 7.81
N GLY A 356 22.49 16.99 6.59
CA GLY A 356 22.94 17.63 5.35
C GLY A 356 22.04 18.78 4.90
N ASP A 357 20.73 18.56 4.94
CA ASP A 357 19.75 19.46 4.31
C ASP A 357 18.94 20.29 5.32
N SER A 358 19.26 20.20 6.61
CA SER A 358 18.53 20.88 7.70
C SER A 358 17.02 20.61 7.67
N ARG A 359 16.63 19.39 7.28
CA ARG A 359 15.23 18.95 7.29
C ARG A 359 14.77 18.63 8.71
N SER A 360 13.46 18.78 8.95
CA SER A 360 12.88 18.31 10.22
C SER A 360 12.90 16.78 10.28
N ALA A 361 12.82 16.21 11.49
CA ALA A 361 12.70 14.77 11.69
C ALA A 361 11.50 14.18 10.95
N GLY A 362 10.35 14.87 10.99
CA GLY A 362 9.13 14.41 10.33
C GLY A 362 9.28 14.33 8.81
N TYR A 363 9.83 15.39 8.19
CA TYR A 363 10.06 15.43 6.75
C TYR A 363 11.09 14.39 6.31
N ALA A 364 12.22 14.33 7.00
CA ALA A 364 13.30 13.41 6.68
C ALA A 364 12.86 11.94 6.79
N TRP A 365 12.13 11.62 7.87
CA TRP A 365 11.55 10.30 8.06
C TRP A 365 10.55 9.95 6.95
N GLU A 366 9.60 10.85 6.66
CA GLU A 366 8.59 10.65 5.60
C GLU A 366 9.23 10.37 4.25
N ARG A 367 10.20 11.19 3.84
CA ARG A 367 10.93 10.99 2.59
C ARG A 367 11.63 9.63 2.57
N SER A 368 12.33 9.29 3.64
CA SER A 368 13.12 8.05 3.70
C SER A 368 12.24 6.80 3.59
N PHE A 369 11.18 6.66 4.42
CA PHE A 369 10.35 5.46 4.35
C PHE A 369 9.49 5.40 3.09
N MET A 370 9.07 6.54 2.52
CA MET A 370 8.30 6.57 1.28
C MET A 370 9.12 6.13 0.08
N GLU A 371 10.40 6.52 0.00
CA GLU A 371 11.30 6.08 -1.07
C GLU A 371 11.51 4.56 -0.99
N GLN A 372 11.83 4.04 0.19
CA GLN A 372 11.99 2.59 0.41
C GLN A 372 10.69 1.82 0.10
N ALA A 373 9.52 2.36 0.46
CA ALA A 373 8.24 1.75 0.13
C ALA A 373 7.94 1.78 -1.38
N LYS A 374 8.38 2.82 -2.09
CA LYS A 374 8.26 2.91 -3.55
C LYS A 374 9.12 1.86 -4.24
N GLU A 375 10.36 1.67 -3.79
CA GLU A 375 11.25 0.62 -4.31
C GLU A 375 10.65 -0.78 -4.10
N LEU A 376 10.13 -1.03 -2.91
CA LEU A 376 9.52 -2.31 -2.56
C LEU A 376 8.25 -2.57 -3.38
N ALA A 377 7.42 -1.55 -3.61
CA ALA A 377 6.23 -1.64 -4.45
C ALA A 377 6.56 -1.91 -5.93
N ALA A 378 7.76 -1.55 -6.39
CA ALA A 378 8.22 -1.79 -7.75
C ALA A 378 8.76 -3.21 -7.98
N GLN A 379 8.83 -4.04 -6.94
CA GLN A 379 9.24 -5.44 -7.07
C GLN A 379 8.25 -6.24 -7.94
N LYS A 380 8.78 -7.15 -8.76
CA LYS A 380 7.97 -8.01 -9.65
C LYS A 380 7.17 -9.06 -8.88
N ASP A 381 7.70 -9.51 -7.75
CA ASP A 381 7.03 -10.45 -6.87
C ASP A 381 5.90 -9.75 -6.10
N ALA A 382 4.68 -10.25 -6.24
CA ALA A 382 3.50 -9.67 -5.63
C ALA A 382 3.48 -9.73 -4.09
N LEU A 383 4.12 -10.72 -3.48
CA LEU A 383 4.26 -10.82 -2.02
C LEU A 383 5.28 -9.81 -1.49
N LEU A 384 6.36 -9.55 -2.22
CA LEU A 384 7.33 -8.49 -1.89
C LEU A 384 6.71 -7.12 -2.08
N ALA A 385 6.01 -6.89 -3.20
CA ALA A 385 5.31 -5.63 -3.46
C ALA A 385 4.26 -5.31 -2.39
N ALA A 386 3.56 -6.33 -1.87
CA ALA A 386 2.61 -6.17 -0.78
C ALA A 386 3.24 -5.65 0.53
N ARG A 387 4.57 -5.81 0.72
CA ARG A 387 5.28 -5.28 1.90
C ARG A 387 5.50 -3.78 1.88
N ALA A 388 5.33 -3.12 0.74
CA ALA A 388 5.33 -1.67 0.68
C ALA A 388 4.24 -1.05 1.57
N VAL A 389 3.08 -1.73 1.68
CA VAL A 389 1.97 -1.30 2.52
C VAL A 389 2.33 -1.41 4.00
N ASP A 390 2.96 -2.52 4.40
CA ASP A 390 3.45 -2.75 5.75
C ASP A 390 4.48 -1.69 6.15
N LEU A 391 5.43 -1.37 5.27
CA LEU A 391 6.43 -0.34 5.51
C LEU A 391 5.80 1.05 5.63
N ARG A 392 4.80 1.39 4.80
CA ARG A 392 4.05 2.66 4.93
C ARG A 392 3.30 2.74 6.25
N ASP A 393 2.71 1.65 6.73
CA ASP A 393 2.01 1.61 8.03
C ASP A 393 2.98 1.94 9.17
N VAL A 394 4.13 1.27 9.19
CA VAL A 394 5.19 1.48 10.18
C VAL A 394 5.78 2.89 10.10
N GLY A 395 6.08 3.35 8.88
CA GLY A 395 6.58 4.70 8.63
C GLY A 395 5.61 5.77 9.12
N ARG A 396 4.31 5.64 8.81
CA ARG A 396 3.28 6.56 9.28
C ARG A 396 3.10 6.57 10.79
N ARG A 397 3.33 5.44 11.49
CA ARG A 397 3.27 5.39 12.95
C ARG A 397 4.30 6.29 13.62
N VAL A 398 5.55 6.25 13.16
CA VAL A 398 6.60 7.17 13.64
C VAL A 398 6.29 8.60 13.21
N LEU A 399 5.83 8.79 11.97
CA LEU A 399 5.48 10.11 11.45
C LEU A 399 4.39 10.79 12.30
N ARG A 400 3.41 10.03 12.80
CA ARG A 400 2.36 10.51 13.70
C ARG A 400 2.92 11.06 15.01
N LEU A 401 3.96 10.41 15.55
CA LEU A 401 4.65 10.86 16.79
C LEU A 401 5.51 12.11 16.54
N LEU A 402 5.90 12.35 15.29
CA LEU A 402 6.64 13.53 14.84
C LEU A 402 5.73 14.66 14.35
N ALA A 403 4.43 14.39 14.22
CA ALA A 403 3.44 15.33 13.71
C ALA A 403 3.41 16.63 14.51
N GLU A 404 3.24 17.76 13.82
CA GLU A 404 2.85 19.01 14.46
C GLU A 404 1.35 19.05 14.70
N ARG A 405 0.60 18.51 13.73
CA ARG A 405 -0.84 18.30 13.80
C ARG A 405 -1.25 17.16 12.87
N ILE A 406 -2.43 16.63 13.12
CA ILE A 406 -3.11 15.69 12.22
C ILE A 406 -4.38 16.38 11.77
N GLU A 407 -4.47 16.68 10.48
CA GLU A 407 -5.66 17.25 9.85
C GLU A 407 -6.62 16.12 9.46
N ASP A 408 -7.92 16.38 9.57
CA ASP A 408 -8.97 15.48 9.08
C ASP A 408 -8.86 14.03 9.58
N ASP A 409 -8.43 13.81 10.83
CA ASP A 409 -8.37 12.47 11.43
C ASP A 409 -9.79 11.97 11.72
N PRO A 410 -10.40 11.15 10.83
CA PRO A 410 -11.78 10.79 10.99
C PRO A 410 -11.87 9.70 12.05
N LYS A 411 -12.67 9.96 13.07
CA LYS A 411 -12.91 8.97 14.11
C LYS A 411 -13.70 7.80 13.53
N LEU A 412 -13.36 6.60 13.99
CA LEU A 412 -14.27 5.47 13.81
C LEU A 412 -15.62 5.83 14.43
N PRO A 413 -16.74 5.52 13.77
CA PRO A 413 -18.05 5.95 14.22
C PRO A 413 -18.47 5.20 15.49
N ASP A 414 -19.20 5.90 16.36
CA ASP A 414 -19.74 5.35 17.61
C ASP A 414 -20.98 4.45 17.38
N THR A 415 -21.30 4.17 16.11
CA THR A 415 -22.46 3.39 15.70
C THR A 415 -22.05 2.27 14.75
N PRO A 416 -22.81 1.16 14.66
CA PRO A 416 -22.49 0.08 13.75
C PRO A 416 -22.59 0.49 12.27
N VAL A 417 -21.51 0.31 11.51
CA VAL A 417 -21.35 0.72 10.11
C VAL A 417 -20.70 -0.36 9.26
N ILE A 418 -20.78 -0.21 7.94
CA ILE A 418 -19.88 -0.90 7.00
C ILE A 418 -18.79 0.09 6.60
N LEU A 419 -17.54 -0.27 6.89
CA LEU A 419 -16.37 0.57 6.62
C LEU A 419 -15.97 0.43 5.16
N ILE A 420 -15.89 1.56 4.48
CA ILE A 420 -15.35 1.69 3.13
C ILE A 420 -14.01 2.43 3.22
N ALA A 421 -12.95 1.90 2.62
CA ALA A 421 -11.65 2.57 2.60
C ALA A 421 -10.96 2.34 1.25
N ASP A 422 -9.96 3.15 0.91
CA ASP A 422 -9.06 2.85 -0.21
C ASP A 422 -8.26 1.57 0.10
N GLU A 423 -7.54 1.61 1.23
CA GLU A 423 -6.81 0.49 1.80
C GLU A 423 -6.79 0.62 3.34
N LEU A 424 -6.81 -0.51 4.06
CA LEU A 424 -6.65 -0.55 5.52
C LEU A 424 -5.32 -1.22 5.87
N SER A 425 -4.54 -0.62 6.76
CA SER A 425 -3.32 -1.28 7.24
C SER A 425 -3.64 -2.38 8.27
N PRO A 426 -2.65 -3.24 8.57
CA PRO A 426 -2.75 -4.15 9.70
C PRO A 426 -3.08 -3.43 11.01
N SER A 427 -2.47 -2.26 11.25
CA SER A 427 -2.72 -1.46 12.45
C SER A 427 -4.15 -0.91 12.53
N ASP A 428 -4.73 -0.47 11.42
CA ASP A 428 -6.11 0.02 11.39
C ASP A 428 -7.10 -1.12 11.65
N THR A 429 -6.89 -2.23 10.94
CA THR A 429 -7.79 -3.39 11.01
C THR A 429 -7.79 -4.04 12.39
N ALA A 430 -6.63 -4.09 13.07
CA ALA A 430 -6.51 -4.66 14.41
C ALA A 430 -7.22 -3.84 15.51
N ARG A 431 -7.44 -2.54 15.27
CA ARG A 431 -8.13 -1.63 16.21
C ARG A 431 -9.64 -1.63 16.06
N LEU A 432 -10.17 -2.30 15.02
CA LEU A 432 -11.61 -2.34 14.77
C LEU A 432 -12.34 -3.10 15.86
N ASP A 433 -13.43 -2.51 16.37
CA ASP A 433 -14.38 -3.20 17.22
C ASP A 433 -15.39 -3.96 16.34
N PRO A 434 -15.47 -5.30 16.41
CA PRO A 434 -16.45 -6.08 15.65
C PRO A 434 -17.91 -5.72 15.94
N ALA A 435 -18.20 -5.05 17.06
CA ALA A 435 -19.54 -4.54 17.36
C ALA A 435 -19.90 -3.28 16.56
N LEU A 436 -18.91 -2.50 16.12
CA LEU A 436 -19.08 -1.26 15.37
C LEU A 436 -18.76 -1.43 13.88
N ALA A 437 -17.73 -2.21 13.54
CA ALA A 437 -17.39 -2.55 12.17
C ALA A 437 -18.16 -3.80 11.71
N LEU A 438 -19.38 -3.61 11.21
CA LEU A 438 -20.25 -4.71 10.75
C LEU A 438 -19.69 -5.42 9.52
N GLY A 439 -18.92 -4.72 8.69
CA GLY A 439 -18.27 -5.24 7.49
C GLY A 439 -17.20 -4.28 6.98
N ILE A 440 -16.27 -4.79 6.17
CA ILE A 440 -15.15 -4.03 5.60
C ILE A 440 -15.17 -4.16 4.07
N CYS A 441 -15.01 -3.04 3.37
CA CYS A 441 -14.79 -3.02 1.93
C CYS A 441 -13.60 -2.12 1.60
N THR A 442 -12.60 -2.62 0.87
CA THR A 442 -11.48 -1.80 0.37
C THR A 442 -11.48 -1.69 -1.15
N ALA A 443 -11.12 -0.51 -1.68
CA ALA A 443 -10.98 -0.29 -3.11
C ALA A 443 -9.79 -1.08 -3.68
N ALA A 444 -8.66 -1.05 -2.98
CA ALA A 444 -7.45 -1.81 -3.29
C ALA A 444 -7.30 -3.08 -2.41
N GLY A 445 -6.28 -3.88 -2.70
CA GLY A 445 -5.90 -5.05 -1.90
C GLY A 445 -6.36 -6.40 -2.47
N GLY A 446 -5.63 -7.46 -2.10
CA GLY A 446 -5.89 -8.84 -2.52
C GLY A 446 -6.45 -9.73 -1.40
N PRO A 447 -6.97 -10.93 -1.73
CA PRO A 447 -7.57 -11.86 -0.75
C PRO A 447 -6.56 -12.42 0.27
N THR A 448 -5.27 -12.28 -0.01
CA THR A 448 -4.15 -12.64 0.87
C THR A 448 -3.60 -11.46 1.65
N SER A 449 -4.23 -10.28 1.57
CA SER A 449 -3.79 -9.11 2.33
C SER A 449 -3.93 -9.34 3.83
N HIS A 450 -3.11 -8.65 4.62
CA HIS A 450 -3.22 -8.69 6.08
C HIS A 450 -4.60 -8.22 6.57
N THR A 451 -5.23 -7.26 5.88
CA THR A 451 -6.61 -6.85 6.12
C THR A 451 -7.57 -8.04 6.04
N ALA A 452 -7.43 -8.88 5.00
CA ALA A 452 -8.25 -10.08 4.83
C ALA A 452 -8.04 -11.10 5.95
N ILE A 453 -6.79 -11.31 6.37
CA ILE A 453 -6.43 -12.25 7.44
C ILE A 453 -6.97 -11.78 8.80
N ILE A 454 -6.79 -10.50 9.13
CA ILE A 454 -7.23 -9.92 10.40
C ILE A 454 -8.76 -9.86 10.45
N ALA A 455 -9.43 -9.42 9.37
CA ALA A 455 -10.89 -9.39 9.31
C ALA A 455 -11.51 -10.77 9.56
N ARG A 456 -10.92 -11.85 9.00
CA ARG A 456 -11.34 -13.24 9.30
C ARG A 456 -11.22 -13.60 10.76
N SER A 457 -10.11 -13.21 11.40
CA SER A 457 -9.88 -13.50 12.81
C SER A 457 -10.86 -12.76 13.73
N LEU A 458 -11.29 -11.57 13.32
CA LEU A 458 -12.29 -10.77 14.01
C LEU A 458 -13.73 -11.21 13.68
N GLY A 459 -13.90 -12.15 12.74
CA GLY A 459 -15.22 -12.59 12.28
C GLY A 459 -16.00 -11.52 11.49
N ILE A 460 -15.30 -10.51 10.98
CA ILE A 460 -15.89 -9.39 10.23
C ILE A 460 -15.96 -9.79 8.75
N PRO A 461 -17.13 -9.75 8.10
CA PRO A 461 -17.26 -9.94 6.65
C PRO A 461 -16.44 -8.88 5.90
N ALA A 462 -15.65 -9.30 4.90
CA ALA A 462 -14.74 -8.40 4.21
C ALA A 462 -14.68 -8.64 2.70
N VAL A 463 -14.66 -7.54 1.96
CA VAL A 463 -14.48 -7.45 0.51
C VAL A 463 -13.24 -6.59 0.26
N VAL A 464 -12.38 -6.99 -0.67
CA VAL A 464 -11.17 -6.23 -1.03
C VAL A 464 -11.07 -6.13 -2.54
N GLY A 465 -10.31 -5.15 -3.04
CA GLY A 465 -10.12 -4.99 -4.49
C GLY A 465 -11.42 -4.66 -5.22
N ALA A 466 -12.30 -3.88 -4.61
CA ALA A 466 -13.60 -3.52 -5.19
C ALA A 466 -13.51 -2.33 -6.19
N GLY A 467 -12.32 -1.76 -6.35
CA GLY A 467 -12.04 -0.63 -7.24
C GLY A 467 -12.58 0.70 -6.72
N ASP A 468 -12.07 1.80 -7.25
CA ASP A 468 -12.28 3.16 -6.73
C ASP A 468 -13.75 3.59 -6.68
N SER A 469 -14.62 2.97 -7.48
CA SER A 469 -16.07 3.23 -7.47
C SER A 469 -16.75 3.01 -6.11
N VAL A 470 -16.16 2.22 -5.21
CA VAL A 470 -16.70 2.09 -3.84
C VAL A 470 -16.48 3.35 -3.01
N LEU A 471 -15.46 4.16 -3.33
CA LEU A 471 -15.14 5.41 -2.64
C LEU A 471 -16.11 6.54 -2.99
N ASP A 472 -16.92 6.38 -4.05
CA ASP A 472 -17.99 7.32 -4.41
C ASP A 472 -19.26 7.15 -3.55
N LEU A 473 -19.32 6.12 -2.69
CA LEU A 473 -20.48 5.86 -1.82
C LEU A 473 -20.53 6.85 -0.65
N ALA A 474 -21.52 7.73 -0.64
CA ALA A 474 -21.69 8.71 0.45
C ALA A 474 -21.90 8.06 1.82
N ASP A 475 -21.35 8.68 2.87
CA ASP A 475 -21.58 8.30 4.26
C ASP A 475 -23.07 8.23 4.58
N GLY A 476 -23.45 7.22 5.39
CA GLY A 476 -24.84 6.96 5.75
C GLY A 476 -25.62 6.14 4.72
N THR A 477 -25.08 5.91 3.51
CA THR A 477 -25.76 5.11 2.49
C THR A 477 -25.97 3.68 3.00
N PRO A 478 -27.22 3.18 3.14
CA PRO A 478 -27.45 1.82 3.60
C PRO A 478 -27.06 0.84 2.50
N ILE A 479 -26.19 -0.10 2.85
CA ILE A 479 -25.69 -1.14 1.95
C ILE A 479 -25.83 -2.51 2.60
N VAL A 480 -26.01 -3.51 1.74
CA VAL A 480 -25.73 -4.91 2.08
C VAL A 480 -24.33 -5.20 1.55
N LEU A 481 -23.47 -5.75 2.39
CA LEU A 481 -22.18 -6.32 2.02
C LEU A 481 -22.29 -7.84 2.12
N GLU A 482 -22.19 -8.50 0.98
CA GLU A 482 -22.14 -9.97 0.88
C GLU A 482 -20.75 -10.40 0.44
N ALA A 483 -20.03 -11.11 1.31
CA ALA A 483 -18.71 -11.65 1.04
C ALA A 483 -18.80 -13.18 0.91
N GLY A 484 -19.38 -13.70 -0.17
CA GLY A 484 -19.52 -15.14 -0.41
C GLY A 484 -19.57 -15.49 -1.91
N GLY A 485 -18.90 -16.56 -2.32
CA GLY A 485 -18.93 -17.05 -3.70
C GLY A 485 -18.11 -16.21 -4.70
N ARG A 486 -18.69 -15.90 -5.88
CA ARG A 486 -18.02 -15.25 -7.04
C ARG A 486 -18.22 -13.73 -7.14
N ALA A 487 -18.88 -13.07 -6.19
CA ALA A 487 -19.07 -11.62 -6.23
C ALA A 487 -19.23 -11.05 -4.83
N ALA A 488 -18.41 -10.04 -4.50
CA ALA A 488 -18.84 -9.04 -3.54
C ALA A 488 -19.97 -8.21 -4.14
N ARG A 489 -20.98 -7.87 -3.34
CA ARG A 489 -22.06 -6.98 -3.77
C ARG A 489 -22.26 -5.92 -2.71
N LEU A 490 -22.17 -4.66 -3.13
CA LEU A 490 -22.68 -3.49 -2.41
C LEU A 490 -24.05 -3.17 -2.98
N LEU A 491 -25.09 -3.22 -2.14
CA LEU A 491 -26.48 -2.98 -2.54
C LEU A 491 -26.95 -1.63 -1.99
N PRO A 492 -26.62 -0.49 -2.63
CA PRO A 492 -27.13 0.80 -2.19
C PRO A 492 -28.65 0.80 -2.32
N ALA A 493 -29.37 1.01 -1.22
CA ALA A 493 -30.81 1.15 -1.28
C ALA A 493 -31.14 2.45 -2.03
N GLY A 494 -31.50 2.33 -3.31
CA GLY A 494 -32.21 3.41 -3.98
C GLY A 494 -33.46 3.74 -3.18
N HIS A 495 -33.68 5.03 -2.91
CA HIS A 495 -34.98 5.56 -2.52
C HIS A 495 -36.04 4.97 -3.46
N HIS A 496 -36.74 3.91 -3.04
CA HIS A 496 -38.11 3.52 -3.44
C HIS A 496 -38.48 2.06 -3.13
N ASP A 497 -37.58 1.18 -2.66
CA ASP A 497 -38.01 -0.20 -2.38
C ASP A 497 -38.41 -0.44 -0.91
N ARG A 498 -39.72 -0.40 -0.64
CA ARG A 498 -40.35 -0.77 0.64
C ARG A 498 -40.47 -2.29 0.84
N ARG A 499 -39.64 -3.11 0.18
CA ARG A 499 -39.59 -4.57 0.42
C ARG A 499 -38.22 -4.96 0.96
N GLY A 500 -38.03 -4.74 2.27
CA GLY A 500 -36.85 -5.25 2.97
C GLY A 500 -36.70 -6.77 2.85
N PRO A 501 -35.47 -7.31 2.96
CA PRO A 501 -35.22 -8.74 2.87
C PRO A 501 -35.87 -9.47 4.06
N ARG A 502 -37.00 -10.12 3.81
CA ARG A 502 -37.63 -11.08 4.73
C ARG A 502 -36.83 -12.38 4.74
N ARG A 503 -35.63 -12.41 5.32
CA ARG A 503 -34.90 -13.62 5.80
C ARG A 503 -33.52 -13.21 6.29
N GLY A 504 -33.36 -13.02 7.60
CA GLY A 504 -32.05 -12.75 8.21
C GLY A 504 -32.05 -12.90 9.74
N ARG A 505 -33.17 -12.59 10.40
CA ARG A 505 -33.29 -12.73 11.88
C ARG A 505 -33.39 -14.17 12.40
N GLY A 506 -33.41 -15.18 11.53
CA GLY A 506 -33.67 -16.58 11.90
C GLY A 506 -32.44 -17.42 12.26
N GLN A 507 -31.24 -17.05 11.81
CA GLN A 507 -30.06 -17.91 11.95
C GLN A 507 -29.25 -17.63 13.23
N HIS A 508 -29.27 -16.40 13.77
CA HIS A 508 -28.58 -16.11 15.04
C HIS A 508 -29.20 -16.75 16.29
N ARG A 509 -30.47 -17.17 16.25
CA ARG A 509 -31.13 -17.83 17.40
C ARG A 509 -30.94 -19.35 17.47
N ARG A 510 -30.47 -20.00 16.41
CA ARG A 510 -30.31 -21.48 16.40
C ARG A 510 -28.93 -21.97 16.86
N ALA A 511 -27.92 -21.11 16.91
CA ALA A 511 -26.60 -21.48 17.43
C ALA A 511 -26.53 -21.55 18.98
N ALA A 512 -27.50 -20.97 19.69
CA ALA A 512 -27.52 -20.93 21.16
C ALA A 512 -28.44 -21.96 21.85
N GLY A 513 -29.08 -22.88 21.10
CA GLY A 513 -30.16 -23.73 21.62
C GLY A 513 -30.04 -25.24 21.36
N GLY A 514 -28.83 -25.76 21.19
CA GLY A 514 -28.59 -27.14 20.72
C GLY A 514 -27.82 -28.04 21.67
N ARG A 515 -28.20 -28.14 22.95
CA ARG A 515 -27.76 -29.24 23.82
C ARG A 515 -28.91 -29.71 24.70
N GLN A 516 -29.76 -30.59 24.16
CA GLN A 516 -30.54 -31.54 24.94
C GLN A 516 -31.20 -32.60 24.03
N GLY A 517 -30.77 -33.86 24.22
CA GLY A 517 -31.68 -35.00 24.15
C GLY A 517 -31.50 -36.00 23.01
N ARG A 518 -31.42 -37.27 23.43
CA ARG A 518 -31.58 -38.57 22.72
C ARG A 518 -30.29 -39.12 22.11
N GLY A 519 -29.74 -40.27 22.50
CA GLY A 519 -30.19 -41.35 23.39
C GLY A 519 -30.17 -42.70 22.66
N GLY A 520 -29.36 -43.65 23.16
CA GLY A 520 -29.56 -45.10 23.00
C GLY A 520 -28.44 -45.84 22.27
N GLY A 521 -27.79 -46.84 22.92
CA GLY A 521 -26.91 -47.73 22.16
C GLY A 521 -26.03 -48.85 22.77
N ARG A 522 -26.19 -49.27 24.04
CA ARG A 522 -25.90 -50.66 24.54
C ARG A 522 -24.45 -51.26 24.61
N ARG A 523 -24.23 -51.96 25.75
CA ARG A 523 -23.29 -53.05 26.14
C ARG A 523 -21.84 -52.62 26.53
N GLY A 524 -21.21 -53.06 27.61
CA GLY A 524 -21.54 -54.03 28.69
C GLY A 524 -20.36 -54.18 29.68
N CYS A 525 -20.60 -54.87 30.81
CA CYS A 525 -19.65 -55.32 31.87
C CYS A 525 -19.01 -54.18 32.71
N GLY A 526 -18.92 -54.18 34.04
CA GLY A 526 -19.13 -55.10 35.18
C GLY A 526 -18.54 -54.37 36.42
N PRO A 527 -18.92 -54.72 37.66
CA PRO A 527 -18.95 -53.80 38.80
C PRO A 527 -17.67 -53.81 39.63
N LEU A 528 -17.35 -52.72 40.34
CA LEU A 528 -16.60 -52.77 41.60
C LEU A 528 -16.94 -51.55 42.47
N ALA A 529 -17.40 -51.87 43.68
CA ALA A 529 -17.81 -50.95 44.72
C ALA A 529 -16.59 -50.31 45.40
N HIS A 530 -16.72 -49.07 45.86
CA HIS A 530 -16.26 -48.68 47.21
C HIS A 530 -17.04 -47.45 47.70
N ARG A 531 -17.61 -47.62 48.88
CA ARG A 531 -18.30 -46.62 49.71
C ARG A 531 -17.28 -45.73 50.46
N VAL A 532 -17.87 -44.81 51.22
CA VAL A 532 -17.43 -44.09 52.44
C VAL A 532 -16.83 -42.67 52.20
N PRO A 533 -17.00 -41.71 53.13
CA PRO A 533 -18.13 -40.77 53.14
C PRO A 533 -17.71 -39.30 53.38
N VAL A 534 -18.68 -38.41 53.30
CA VAL A 534 -18.61 -36.99 53.68
C VAL A 534 -18.66 -36.84 55.21
N PRO A 535 -18.03 -35.80 55.79
CA PRO A 535 -18.67 -35.04 56.86
C PRO A 535 -18.74 -33.55 56.51
N GLY A 536 -19.93 -32.97 56.62
CA GLY A 536 -20.13 -31.52 56.76
C GLY A 536 -19.94 -31.09 58.23
N PRO A 537 -20.34 -29.88 58.65
CA PRO A 537 -21.09 -28.84 57.92
C PRO A 537 -20.25 -27.75 57.26
#